data_AF-K1KP32-F1
#
_entry.id   AF-K1KP32-F1
#
_cell.length_a   1.000
_cell.length_b   1.000
_cell.length_c   1.000
_cell.angle_alpha   90.00
_cell.angle_beta   90.00
_cell.angle_gamma   90.00
#
_symmetry.space_group_name_H-M   'P 1'
#
loop_
_entity.id
_entity.type
_entity.pdbx_description
1 polymer ?
#
loop_
_entity_poly.entity_id
_entity_poly.type
_entity_poly.pdbx_seq_one_letter_code
_entity_poly.pdbx_strand_id
1 'polypeptide(L)'
;MYTKNERENYFQNVVSKIKGIQDVEGIIQLGSGTIGYSDRYSDIDLMIATTEQVSLAKDFIKAELQRMGAFYIKEGKFSDEIFLLIPFFENGLEMNLSVLSTTHLNVKSPLWKLVFDRNGGVQSKMIEENENFLKQDQPYMKKFNITFEYAYHLRKLRIEVRRGNLIYAMKMLEVLRELTLTVQILNEQKKLHQFKAYHTLENDFVTQLMGSYPTLVGTTAIEQAAYTVTELFKSTVMKNAMFDYDEQLFEIAEI
;
A
#
# COMPACT_ATOMS: atom_id res chain seq x y z
N MET A 1 17.93 -2.02 14.80
CA MET A 1 17.23 -2.27 13.52
C MET A 1 17.57 -3.67 13.07
N TYR A 2 16.56 -4.50 12.82
CA TYR A 2 16.72 -5.94 12.64
C TYR A 2 17.40 -6.30 11.32
N THR A 3 18.21 -7.35 11.33
CA THR A 3 18.61 -8.11 10.14
C THR A 3 17.47 -8.99 9.66
N LYS A 4 17.60 -9.57 8.45
CA LYS A 4 16.63 -10.55 7.95
C LYS A 4 16.50 -11.77 8.87
N ASN A 5 17.63 -12.26 9.41
CA ASN A 5 17.65 -13.42 10.31
C ASN A 5 16.98 -13.12 11.65
N GLU A 6 17.22 -11.95 12.25
CA GLU A 6 16.58 -11.60 13.52
C GLU A 6 15.06 -11.44 13.36
N ARG A 7 14.60 -10.86 12.23
CA ARG A 7 13.16 -10.81 11.91
C ARG A 7 12.57 -12.20 11.78
N GLU A 8 13.24 -13.07 11.03
CA GLU A 8 12.78 -14.44 10.83
C GLU A 8 12.70 -15.18 12.18
N ASN A 9 13.68 -15.01 13.06
CA ASN A 9 13.65 -15.56 14.40
C ASN A 9 12.47 -15.03 15.23
N TYR A 10 12.18 -13.73 15.16
CA TYR A 10 11.01 -13.14 15.83
C TYR A 10 9.69 -13.66 15.26
N PHE A 11 9.57 -13.70 13.92
CA PHE A 11 8.42 -14.26 13.22
C PHE A 11 8.17 -15.71 13.65
N GLN A 12 9.20 -16.57 13.61
CA GLN A 12 9.09 -17.97 14.03
C GLN A 12 8.71 -18.10 15.51
N ASN A 13 9.26 -17.24 16.39
CA ASN A 13 8.90 -17.23 17.80
C ASN A 13 7.42 -16.85 18.00
N VAL A 14 6.95 -15.77 17.37
CA VAL A 14 5.54 -15.34 17.42
C VAL A 14 4.61 -16.44 16.91
N VAL A 15 4.91 -17.02 15.74
CA VAL A 15 4.15 -18.15 15.17
C VAL A 15 4.09 -19.31 16.15
N SER A 16 5.21 -19.65 16.80
CA SER A 16 5.29 -20.77 17.75
C SER A 16 4.41 -20.58 18.99
N LYS A 17 4.26 -19.33 19.46
CA LYS A 17 3.41 -18.98 20.61
C LYS A 17 1.94 -18.95 20.21
N ILE A 18 1.62 -18.30 19.09
CA ILE A 18 0.24 -18.11 18.65
C ILE A 18 -0.41 -19.42 18.21
N LYS A 19 0.32 -20.32 17.51
CA LYS A 19 -0.26 -21.60 17.05
C LYS A 19 -0.74 -22.52 18.18
N GLY A 20 -0.22 -22.32 19.40
CA GLY A 20 -0.62 -23.08 20.59
C GLY A 20 -1.97 -22.66 21.17
N ILE A 21 -2.48 -21.48 20.80
CA ILE A 21 -3.76 -20.96 21.29
C ILE A 21 -4.89 -21.78 20.68
N GLN A 22 -5.81 -22.29 21.53
CA GLN A 22 -6.87 -23.20 21.12
C GLN A 22 -7.76 -22.62 20.01
N ASP A 23 -8.14 -21.35 20.14
CA ASP A 23 -9.03 -20.67 19.20
C ASP A 23 -8.34 -20.21 17.91
N VAL A 24 -7.04 -20.44 17.74
CA VAL A 24 -6.32 -20.14 16.50
C VAL A 24 -6.40 -21.34 15.55
N GLU A 25 -7.03 -21.12 14.41
CA GLU A 25 -7.22 -22.11 13.34
C GLU A 25 -6.13 -22.03 12.27
N GLY A 26 -5.56 -20.84 12.04
CA GLY A 26 -4.46 -20.69 11.10
C GLY A 26 -3.69 -19.39 11.23
N ILE A 27 -2.50 -19.38 10.61
CA ILE A 27 -1.62 -18.21 10.54
C ILE A 27 -1.18 -18.05 9.09
N ILE A 28 -1.40 -16.87 8.53
CA ILE A 28 -1.00 -16.48 7.20
C ILE A 28 0.01 -15.35 7.33
N GLN A 29 1.17 -15.50 6.69
CA GLN A 29 2.13 -14.42 6.51
C GLN A 29 1.74 -13.61 5.28
N LEU A 30 1.77 -12.29 5.40
CA LEU A 30 1.46 -11.36 4.32
C LEU A 30 2.70 -10.54 3.94
N GLY A 31 2.60 -9.83 2.82
CA GLY A 31 3.54 -8.77 2.46
C GLY A 31 4.94 -9.29 2.13
N SER A 32 5.94 -8.43 2.33
CA SER A 32 7.33 -8.68 1.89
C SER A 32 7.97 -9.91 2.57
N GLY A 33 7.51 -10.29 3.76
CA GLY A 33 7.99 -11.49 4.46
C GLY A 33 7.79 -12.78 3.67
N THR A 34 6.76 -12.85 2.83
CA THR A 34 6.46 -14.01 1.97
C THR A 34 7.56 -14.34 0.95
N ILE A 35 8.37 -13.35 0.58
CA ILE A 35 9.48 -13.46 -0.38
C ILE A 35 10.86 -13.21 0.27
N GLY A 36 10.94 -13.26 1.60
CA GLY A 36 12.22 -13.18 2.34
C GLY A 36 12.63 -11.78 2.84
N TYR A 37 11.66 -10.89 3.05
CA TYR A 37 11.81 -9.47 3.47
C TYR A 37 12.65 -8.64 2.50
N SER A 38 12.17 -7.45 2.14
CA SER A 38 12.87 -6.60 1.18
C SER A 38 14.18 -6.08 1.77
N ASP A 39 14.13 -5.56 3.01
CA ASP A 39 15.26 -4.89 3.64
C ASP A 39 15.15 -4.86 5.17
N ARG A 40 15.96 -4.01 5.79
CA ARG A 40 16.00 -3.81 7.24
C ARG A 40 14.87 -2.91 7.79
N TYR A 41 13.96 -2.44 6.94
CA TYR A 41 12.80 -1.61 7.30
C TYR A 41 11.48 -2.35 7.12
N SER A 42 11.49 -3.56 6.57
CA SER A 42 10.29 -4.39 6.47
C SER A 42 9.68 -4.67 7.85
N ASP A 43 8.36 -4.62 7.92
CA ASP A 43 7.51 -5.08 9.01
C ASP A 43 7.24 -6.59 8.91
N ILE A 44 6.60 -7.15 9.94
CA ILE A 44 6.05 -8.51 9.91
C ILE A 44 4.52 -8.39 9.87
N ASP A 45 3.93 -8.72 8.72
CA ASP A 45 2.49 -8.75 8.54
C ASP A 45 1.93 -10.17 8.68
N LEU A 46 0.96 -10.33 9.58
CA LEU A 46 0.26 -11.58 9.83
C LEU A 46 -1.26 -11.38 9.75
N MET A 47 -1.92 -12.40 9.24
CA MET A 47 -3.35 -12.61 9.38
C MET A 47 -3.56 -13.89 10.20
N ILE A 48 -4.24 -13.77 11.33
CA ILE A 48 -4.49 -14.85 12.28
C ILE A 48 -5.96 -15.25 12.15
N ALA A 49 -6.18 -16.44 11.58
CA ALA A 49 -7.50 -17.03 11.44
C ALA A 49 -7.90 -17.71 12.75
N THR A 50 -9.08 -17.37 13.27
CA THR A 50 -9.59 -17.89 14.53
C THR A 50 -10.96 -18.54 14.36
N THR A 51 -11.40 -19.24 15.40
CA THR A 51 -12.83 -19.54 15.59
C THR A 51 -13.62 -18.23 15.73
N GLU A 52 -14.95 -18.33 15.86
CA GLU A 52 -15.81 -17.16 16.12
C GLU A 52 -15.51 -16.46 17.47
N GLN A 53 -14.65 -17.03 18.32
CA GLN A 53 -14.19 -16.41 19.57
C GLN A 53 -13.02 -15.43 19.35
N VAL A 54 -13.16 -14.54 18.36
CA VAL A 54 -12.09 -13.64 17.90
C VAL A 54 -11.55 -12.75 19.04
N SER A 55 -12.44 -12.19 19.87
CA SER A 55 -12.05 -11.31 20.98
C SER A 55 -11.16 -12.03 22.00
N LEU A 56 -11.49 -13.28 22.35
CA LEU A 56 -10.71 -14.07 23.29
C LEU A 56 -9.35 -14.44 22.71
N ALA A 57 -9.32 -14.90 21.46
CA ALA A 57 -8.08 -15.21 20.75
C ALA A 57 -7.16 -13.98 20.68
N LYS A 58 -7.71 -12.81 20.34
CA LYS A 58 -7.01 -11.52 20.33
C LYS A 58 -6.40 -11.19 21.69
N ASP A 59 -7.14 -11.35 22.79
CA ASP A 59 -6.63 -11.07 24.13
C ASP A 59 -5.48 -12.02 24.53
N PHE A 60 -5.58 -13.30 24.19
CA PHE A 60 -4.48 -14.25 24.39
C PHE A 60 -3.25 -13.89 23.57
N ILE A 61 -3.42 -13.56 22.28
CA ILE A 61 -2.34 -13.12 21.39
C ILE A 61 -1.67 -11.86 21.95
N LYS A 62 -2.46 -10.87 22.37
CA LYS A 62 -1.97 -9.63 22.97
C LYS A 62 -1.13 -9.89 24.21
N ALA A 63 -1.57 -10.79 25.09
CA ALA A 63 -0.84 -11.18 26.28
C ALA A 63 0.47 -11.93 25.96
N GLU A 64 0.51 -12.77 24.92
CA GLU A 64 1.75 -13.39 24.43
C GLU A 64 2.73 -12.33 23.91
N LEU A 65 2.26 -11.39 23.08
CA LEU A 65 3.10 -10.31 22.54
C LEU A 65 3.71 -9.45 23.65
N GLN A 66 2.94 -9.11 24.69
CA GLN A 66 3.45 -8.40 25.87
C GLN A 66 4.51 -9.21 26.61
N ARG A 67 4.31 -10.51 26.80
CA ARG A 67 5.32 -11.40 27.40
C ARG A 67 6.59 -11.53 26.56
N MET A 68 6.47 -11.37 25.24
CA MET A 68 7.62 -11.31 24.33
C MET A 68 8.36 -9.95 24.36
N GLY A 69 7.91 -9.00 25.17
CA GLY A 69 8.56 -7.70 25.34
C GLY A 69 7.97 -6.58 24.47
N ALA A 70 6.76 -6.74 23.94
CA ALA A 70 6.06 -5.61 23.33
C ALA A 70 5.73 -4.58 24.42
N PHE A 71 6.36 -3.40 24.36
CA PHE A 71 6.16 -2.34 25.37
C PHE A 71 4.89 -1.53 25.10
N TYR A 72 4.41 -1.51 23.86
CA TYR A 72 3.17 -0.86 23.47
C TYR A 72 2.47 -1.69 22.39
N ILE A 73 1.13 -1.78 22.46
CA ILE A 73 0.33 -2.45 21.45
C ILE A 73 -0.86 -1.55 21.11
N LYS A 74 -0.88 -1.02 19.88
CA LYS A 74 -2.06 -0.32 19.37
C LYS A 74 -3.08 -1.37 18.94
N GLU A 75 -4.28 -1.26 19.52
CA GLU A 75 -5.43 -2.06 19.11
C GLU A 75 -6.34 -1.22 18.20
N GLY A 76 -6.66 -1.78 17.03
CA GLY A 76 -7.68 -1.28 16.12
C GLY A 76 -8.84 -2.28 16.07
N LYS A 77 -10.07 -1.80 16.24
CA LYS A 77 -11.28 -2.60 16.09
C LYS A 77 -12.00 -2.15 14.82
N PHE A 78 -12.20 -3.08 13.89
CA PHE A 78 -12.96 -2.83 12.67
C PHE A 78 -14.41 -3.35 12.78
N SER A 79 -14.58 -4.50 13.44
CA SER A 79 -15.88 -5.07 13.83
C SER A 79 -15.71 -5.92 15.10
N ASP A 80 -16.76 -6.59 15.56
CA ASP A 80 -16.67 -7.56 16.67
C ASP A 80 -15.88 -8.83 16.29
N GLU A 81 -15.64 -9.04 15.00
CA GLU A 81 -14.98 -10.23 14.45
C GLU A 81 -13.64 -9.90 13.75
N ILE A 82 -13.22 -8.63 13.75
CA ILE A 82 -12.01 -8.18 13.07
C ILE A 82 -11.27 -7.15 13.92
N PHE A 83 -10.08 -7.54 14.38
CA PHE A 83 -9.17 -6.71 15.15
C PHE A 83 -7.82 -6.61 14.46
N LEU A 84 -7.09 -5.53 14.76
CA LEU A 84 -5.71 -5.33 14.38
C LEU A 84 -4.89 -5.03 15.63
N LEU A 85 -3.84 -5.80 15.84
CA LEU A 85 -2.84 -5.56 16.87
C LEU A 85 -1.56 -5.08 16.19
N ILE A 86 -1.07 -3.91 16.60
CA ILE A 86 0.20 -3.34 16.14
C ILE A 86 1.14 -3.24 17.36
N PRO A 87 1.88 -4.30 17.69
CA PRO A 87 2.88 -4.28 18.75
C PRO A 87 4.15 -3.53 18.32
N PHE A 88 4.70 -2.76 19.26
CA PHE A 88 6.00 -2.11 19.18
C PHE A 88 6.92 -2.71 20.24
N PHE A 89 8.13 -3.09 19.83
CA PHE A 89 9.18 -3.65 20.68
C PHE A 89 10.32 -2.65 20.86
N GLU A 90 11.02 -2.68 22.00
CA GLU A 90 11.99 -1.64 22.41
C GLU A 90 13.14 -1.42 21.40
N ASN A 91 13.40 -2.42 20.59
CA ASN A 91 14.43 -2.43 19.54
C ASN A 91 13.92 -1.98 18.15
N GLY A 92 12.69 -1.45 18.09
CA GLY A 92 12.10 -0.84 16.90
C GLY A 92 11.44 -1.82 15.93
N LEU A 93 11.15 -3.05 16.33
CA LEU A 93 10.29 -3.93 15.54
C LEU A 93 8.84 -3.49 15.65
N GLU A 94 8.20 -3.40 14.49
CA GLU A 94 6.76 -3.26 14.34
C GLU A 94 6.21 -4.52 13.65
N MET A 95 5.03 -4.94 14.07
CA MET A 95 4.28 -6.01 13.41
C MET A 95 2.84 -5.57 13.20
N ASN A 96 2.18 -6.10 12.18
CA ASN A 96 0.74 -5.95 11.99
C ASN A 96 0.09 -7.33 12.08
N LEU A 97 -0.77 -7.53 13.07
CA LEU A 97 -1.50 -8.78 13.24
C LEU A 97 -3.00 -8.53 13.11
N SER A 98 -3.56 -8.86 11.96
CA SER A 98 -5.02 -8.91 11.79
C SER A 98 -5.53 -10.20 12.44
N VAL A 99 -6.44 -10.09 13.40
CA VAL A 99 -7.07 -11.23 14.10
C VAL A 99 -8.54 -11.25 13.75
N LEU A 100 -9.00 -12.33 13.13
CA LEU A 100 -10.35 -12.45 12.58
C LEU A 100 -10.80 -13.90 12.47
N SER A 101 -12.12 -14.12 12.44
CA SER A 101 -12.65 -15.46 12.20
C SER A 101 -12.31 -15.95 10.79
N THR A 102 -12.16 -17.27 10.63
CA THR A 102 -11.82 -17.90 9.34
C THR A 102 -12.81 -17.51 8.23
N THR A 103 -14.08 -17.29 8.58
CA THR A 103 -15.14 -16.85 7.65
C THR A 103 -14.88 -15.46 7.06
N HIS A 104 -14.12 -14.61 7.74
CA HIS A 104 -13.80 -13.23 7.35
C HIS A 104 -12.45 -13.07 6.64
N LEU A 105 -11.69 -14.16 6.45
CA LEU A 105 -10.45 -14.13 5.68
C LEU A 105 -10.71 -13.57 4.27
N ASN A 106 -9.78 -12.74 3.80
CA ASN A 106 -9.81 -12.19 2.46
C ASN A 106 -8.40 -12.04 1.87
N VAL A 107 -8.31 -12.11 0.55
CA VAL A 107 -7.08 -11.84 -0.19
C VAL A 107 -7.19 -10.48 -0.84
N LYS A 108 -6.28 -9.58 -0.46
CA LYS A 108 -6.17 -8.26 -1.09
C LYS A 108 -4.89 -8.09 -1.89
N SER A 109 -3.92 -8.99 -1.77
CA SER A 109 -2.60 -8.94 -2.42
C SER A 109 -2.15 -10.36 -2.77
N PRO A 110 -1.39 -10.58 -3.86
CA PRO A 110 -0.83 -11.89 -4.16
C PRO A 110 0.27 -12.33 -3.16
N LEU A 111 0.78 -11.42 -2.33
CA LEU A 111 1.82 -11.71 -1.35
C LEU A 111 1.20 -12.26 -0.06
N TRP A 112 0.83 -13.53 -0.10
CA TRP A 112 0.40 -14.29 1.07
C TRP A 112 1.02 -15.69 1.08
N LYS A 113 1.26 -16.24 2.27
CA LYS A 113 1.80 -17.58 2.46
C LYS A 113 1.17 -18.19 3.70
N LEU A 114 0.60 -19.40 3.56
CA LEU A 114 0.11 -20.16 4.70
C LEU A 114 1.29 -20.66 5.54
N VAL A 115 1.25 -20.39 6.85
CA VAL A 115 2.29 -20.76 7.82
C VAL A 115 1.82 -21.88 8.73
N PHE A 116 0.56 -21.82 9.14
CA PHE A 116 -0.08 -22.80 10.00
C PHE A 116 -1.54 -22.96 9.60
N ASP A 117 -2.00 -24.21 9.59
CA ASP A 117 -3.40 -24.56 9.39
C ASP A 117 -3.71 -25.78 10.27
N ARG A 118 -4.66 -25.62 11.19
CA ARG A 118 -4.99 -26.64 12.19
C ARG A 118 -5.74 -27.83 11.57
N ASN A 119 -6.60 -27.58 10.60
CA ASN A 119 -7.55 -28.56 10.07
C ASN A 119 -7.68 -28.58 8.54
N GLY A 120 -6.96 -27.71 7.83
CA GLY A 120 -7.00 -27.56 6.37
C GLY A 120 -8.01 -26.53 5.87
N GLY A 121 -8.89 -26.02 6.73
CA GLY A 121 -9.96 -25.10 6.34
C GLY A 121 -9.45 -23.71 5.93
N VAL A 122 -8.35 -23.26 6.54
CA VAL A 122 -7.76 -21.94 6.25
C VAL A 122 -7.14 -21.93 4.85
N GLN A 123 -6.45 -23.00 4.46
CA GLN A 123 -5.90 -23.15 3.12
C GLN A 123 -6.98 -23.06 2.05
N SER A 124 -8.07 -23.82 2.21
CA SER A 124 -9.19 -23.83 1.27
C SER A 124 -9.81 -22.43 1.13
N LYS A 125 -10.04 -21.74 2.24
CA LYS A 125 -10.59 -20.38 2.23
C LYS A 125 -9.67 -19.38 1.53
N MET A 126 -8.36 -19.42 1.82
CA MET A 126 -7.40 -18.50 1.18
C MET A 126 -7.27 -18.73 -0.32
N ILE A 127 -7.36 -19.98 -0.80
CA ILE A 127 -7.37 -20.29 -2.23
C ILE A 127 -8.62 -19.70 -2.90
N GLU A 128 -9.80 -19.91 -2.32
CA GLU A 128 -11.06 -19.33 -2.82
C GLU A 128 -11.00 -17.80 -2.90
N GLU A 129 -10.55 -17.16 -1.83
CA GLU A 129 -10.39 -15.70 -1.78
C GLU A 129 -9.36 -15.19 -2.79
N ASN A 130 -8.28 -15.94 -3.04
CA ASN A 130 -7.29 -15.59 -4.04
C ASN A 130 -7.88 -15.65 -5.46
N GLU A 131 -8.70 -16.66 -5.77
CA GLU A 131 -9.41 -16.70 -7.05
C GLU A 131 -10.38 -15.53 -7.21
N ASN A 132 -11.13 -15.19 -6.16
CA ASN A 132 -12.02 -14.03 -6.16
C ASN A 132 -11.25 -12.72 -6.39
N PHE A 133 -10.11 -12.56 -5.74
CA PHE A 133 -9.21 -11.42 -5.92
C PHE A 133 -8.67 -11.28 -7.35
N LEU A 134 -8.40 -12.40 -8.04
CA LEU A 134 -7.95 -12.41 -9.43
C LEU A 134 -9.07 -12.08 -10.42
N LYS A 135 -10.32 -12.42 -10.08
CA LYS A 135 -11.51 -12.17 -10.92
C LYS A 135 -12.07 -10.73 -10.81
N GLN A 136 -11.70 -9.96 -9.78
CA GLN A 136 -12.20 -8.60 -9.60
C GLN A 136 -11.59 -7.62 -10.62
N ASP A 137 -12.41 -7.15 -11.56
CA ASP A 137 -12.13 -5.96 -12.38
C ASP A 137 -11.98 -4.72 -11.48
N GLN A 138 -10.98 -3.87 -11.72
CA GLN A 138 -10.76 -2.64 -10.95
C GLN A 138 -11.90 -1.62 -11.21
N PRO A 139 -12.92 -1.48 -10.34
CA PRO A 139 -14.17 -0.79 -10.70
C PRO A 139 -14.05 0.74 -10.67
N TYR A 140 -13.05 1.28 -9.97
CA TYR A 140 -12.77 2.71 -9.86
C TYR A 140 -12.29 3.33 -11.19
N MET A 141 -11.89 2.50 -12.15
CA MET A 141 -11.28 2.89 -13.42
C MET A 141 -12.26 3.50 -14.44
N LYS A 142 -13.54 3.11 -14.42
CA LYS A 142 -14.50 3.51 -15.47
C LYS A 142 -15.15 4.88 -15.25
N LYS A 143 -14.92 5.54 -14.11
CA LYS A 143 -15.58 6.82 -13.75
C LYS A 143 -14.63 8.00 -13.56
N PHE A 144 -13.32 7.79 -13.66
CA PHE A 144 -12.31 8.81 -13.37
C PHE A 144 -11.65 9.29 -14.66
N ASN A 145 -11.97 10.52 -15.09
CA ASN A 145 -11.30 11.15 -16.24
C ASN A 145 -9.96 11.75 -15.77
N ILE A 146 -8.93 10.92 -15.76
CA ILE A 146 -7.60 11.29 -15.28
C ILE A 146 -6.99 12.47 -16.05
N THR A 147 -7.26 12.56 -17.37
CA THR A 147 -6.76 13.64 -18.23
C THR A 147 -7.38 14.98 -17.86
N PHE A 148 -8.70 15.02 -17.59
CA PHE A 148 -9.38 16.23 -17.11
C PHE A 148 -8.85 16.67 -15.75
N GLU A 149 -8.76 15.74 -14.78
CA GLU A 149 -8.25 16.05 -13.44
C GLU A 149 -6.83 16.61 -13.51
N TYR A 150 -5.99 16.05 -14.37
CA TYR A 150 -4.63 16.56 -14.59
C TYR A 150 -4.63 18.00 -15.08
N ALA A 151 -5.37 18.30 -16.16
CA ALA A 151 -5.45 19.65 -16.73
C ALA A 151 -6.02 20.66 -15.72
N TYR A 152 -7.06 20.26 -14.96
CA TYR A 152 -7.67 21.08 -13.93
C TYR A 152 -6.69 21.41 -12.78
N HIS A 153 -5.91 20.44 -12.32
CA HIS A 153 -4.90 20.65 -11.29
C HIS A 153 -3.68 21.44 -11.79
N LEU A 154 -3.29 21.26 -13.07
CA LEU A 154 -2.25 22.06 -13.69
C LEU A 154 -2.66 23.54 -13.79
N ARG A 155 -3.92 23.82 -14.14
CA ARG A 155 -4.48 25.17 -14.08
C ARG A 155 -4.36 25.76 -12.68
N LYS A 156 -4.80 25.03 -11.65
CA LYS A 156 -4.71 25.49 -10.25
C LYS A 156 -3.28 25.81 -9.85
N LEU A 157 -2.33 24.92 -10.18
CA LEU A 157 -0.91 25.15 -9.92
C LEU A 157 -0.46 26.48 -10.50
N ARG A 158 -0.71 26.71 -11.80
CA ARG A 158 -0.28 27.92 -12.51
C ARG A 158 -0.94 29.19 -11.92
N ILE A 159 -2.21 29.13 -11.50
CA ILE A 159 -2.88 30.25 -10.78
C ILE A 159 -2.13 30.58 -9.48
N GLU A 160 -1.82 29.56 -8.68
CA GLU A 160 -1.22 29.75 -7.36
C GLU A 160 0.24 30.18 -7.43
N VAL A 161 0.99 29.74 -8.45
CA VAL A 161 2.32 30.28 -8.77
C VAL A 161 2.24 31.78 -9.02
N ARG A 162 1.31 32.24 -9.87
CA ARG A 162 1.12 33.68 -10.14
C ARG A 162 0.71 34.49 -8.92
N ARG A 163 0.00 33.87 -7.97
CA ARG A 163 -0.38 34.48 -6.68
C ARG A 163 0.76 34.49 -5.65
N GLY A 164 1.88 33.84 -5.92
CA GLY A 164 2.95 33.62 -4.94
C GLY A 164 2.58 32.65 -3.84
N ASN A 165 1.49 31.88 -3.96
CA ASN A 165 1.08 30.87 -3.00
C ASN A 165 1.83 29.54 -3.25
N LEU A 166 3.13 29.56 -2.95
CA LEU A 166 4.04 28.47 -3.30
C LEU A 166 3.72 27.15 -2.57
N ILE A 167 3.15 27.22 -1.36
CA ILE A 167 2.73 26.03 -0.60
C ILE A 167 1.63 25.30 -1.36
N TYR A 168 0.61 26.03 -1.83
CA TYR A 168 -0.49 25.39 -2.54
C TYR A 168 -0.07 24.94 -3.95
N ALA A 169 0.78 25.70 -4.63
CA ALA A 169 1.37 25.30 -5.90
C ALA A 169 2.16 23.97 -5.77
N MET A 170 2.99 23.81 -4.73
CA MET A 170 3.68 22.55 -4.43
C MET A 170 2.71 21.41 -4.15
N LYS A 171 1.61 21.65 -3.42
CA LYS A 171 0.56 20.63 -3.21
C LYS A 171 -0.06 20.18 -4.53
N MET A 172 -0.33 21.10 -5.46
CA MET A 172 -0.85 20.73 -6.78
C MET A 172 0.18 19.94 -7.58
N LEU A 173 1.47 20.25 -7.45
CA LEU A 173 2.54 19.50 -8.09
C LEU A 173 2.58 18.04 -7.63
N GLU A 174 2.35 17.77 -6.34
CA GLU A 174 2.21 16.39 -5.84
C GLU A 174 1.00 15.69 -6.46
N VAL A 175 -0.15 16.37 -6.59
CA VAL A 175 -1.33 15.80 -7.25
C VAL A 175 -1.02 15.43 -8.70
N LEU A 176 -0.31 16.29 -9.44
CA LEU A 176 0.11 15.97 -10.82
C LEU A 176 0.99 14.71 -10.86
N ARG A 177 1.93 14.56 -9.93
CA ARG A 177 2.76 13.35 -9.84
C ARG A 177 1.95 12.10 -9.51
N GLU A 178 0.98 12.19 -8.60
CA GLU A 178 0.09 11.07 -8.24
C GLU A 178 -0.74 10.60 -9.43
N LEU A 179 -1.27 11.52 -10.23
CA LEU A 179 -2.01 11.20 -11.45
C LEU A 179 -1.08 10.54 -12.49
N THR A 180 0.13 11.06 -12.69
CA THR A 180 1.13 10.44 -13.57
C THR A 180 1.52 9.03 -13.12
N LEU A 181 1.77 8.83 -11.82
CA LEU A 181 2.04 7.52 -11.23
C LEU A 181 0.90 6.55 -11.48
N THR A 182 -0.34 7.00 -11.30
CA THR A 182 -1.54 6.19 -11.52
C THR A 182 -1.56 5.62 -12.92
N VAL A 183 -1.33 6.44 -13.95
CA VAL A 183 -1.30 5.98 -15.34
C VAL A 183 -0.17 4.96 -15.57
N GLN A 184 1.04 5.19 -15.03
CA GLN A 184 2.15 4.26 -15.22
C GLN A 184 1.91 2.91 -14.54
N ILE A 185 1.37 2.90 -13.33
CA ILE A 185 1.03 1.67 -12.60
C ILE A 185 0.06 0.82 -13.43
N LEU A 186 -0.88 1.47 -14.13
CA LEU A 186 -1.83 0.81 -15.01
C LEU A 186 -1.19 0.33 -16.32
N ASN A 187 -0.29 1.10 -16.93
CA ASN A 187 0.47 0.67 -18.10
C ASN A 187 1.25 -0.63 -17.81
N GLU A 188 1.76 -0.78 -16.58
CA GLU A 188 2.45 -1.97 -16.12
C GLU A 188 1.51 -3.06 -15.54
N GLN A 189 0.19 -2.90 -15.72
CA GLN A 189 -0.85 -3.84 -15.28
C GLN A 189 -0.80 -4.16 -13.77
N LYS A 190 -0.33 -3.21 -12.96
CA LYS A 190 -0.24 -3.35 -11.50
C LYS A 190 -1.53 -2.83 -10.84
N LYS A 191 -1.81 -3.30 -9.61
CA LYS A 191 -3.02 -2.91 -8.86
C LYS A 191 -2.83 -1.60 -8.11
N LEU A 192 -3.59 -0.56 -8.49
CA LEU A 192 -3.44 0.82 -7.97
C LEU A 192 -3.54 0.95 -6.46
N HIS A 193 -4.61 0.42 -5.86
CA HIS A 193 -4.95 0.62 -4.44
C HIS A 193 -3.93 0.08 -3.43
N GLN A 194 -2.85 -0.58 -3.88
CA GLN A 194 -1.81 -1.15 -3.02
C GLN A 194 -0.40 -0.96 -3.54
N PHE A 195 -0.23 -0.45 -4.75
CA PHE A 195 1.10 -0.34 -5.31
C PHE A 195 1.84 0.84 -4.68
N LYS A 196 2.76 0.52 -3.77
CA LYS A 196 3.64 1.49 -3.09
C LYS A 196 5.12 1.35 -3.49
N ALA A 197 5.45 0.30 -4.24
CA ALA A 197 6.81 0.01 -4.68
C ALA A 197 7.18 0.85 -5.92
N TYR A 198 7.02 2.17 -5.88
CA TYR A 198 7.24 3.04 -7.05
C TYR A 198 8.64 2.91 -7.65
N HIS A 199 9.64 2.56 -6.84
CA HIS A 199 11.01 2.29 -7.28
C HIS A 199 11.14 1.03 -8.17
N THR A 200 10.11 0.19 -8.27
CA THR A 200 10.08 -0.99 -9.16
C THR A 200 9.25 -0.75 -10.42
N LEU A 201 8.80 0.48 -10.67
CA LEU A 201 8.28 0.87 -11.98
C LEU A 201 9.44 0.95 -12.98
N GLU A 202 9.10 1.08 -14.25
CA GLU A 202 10.05 1.26 -15.34
C GLU A 202 11.08 2.37 -14.98
N ASN A 203 12.38 2.05 -15.15
CA ASN A 203 13.47 2.84 -14.61
C ASN A 203 13.56 4.25 -15.21
N ASP A 204 13.30 4.40 -16.51
CA ASP A 204 13.29 5.69 -17.19
C ASP A 204 12.15 6.57 -16.66
N PHE A 205 10.94 6.00 -16.51
CA PHE A 205 9.82 6.68 -15.86
C PHE A 205 10.18 7.16 -14.43
N VAL A 206 10.76 6.29 -13.60
CA VAL A 206 11.16 6.66 -12.22
C VAL A 206 12.18 7.80 -12.24
N THR A 207 13.16 7.73 -13.14
CA THR A 207 14.21 8.75 -13.29
C THR A 207 13.61 10.10 -13.67
N GLN A 208 12.71 10.13 -14.66
CA GLN A 208 12.04 11.35 -15.10
C GLN A 208 11.11 11.92 -14.01
N LEU A 209 10.38 11.04 -13.30
CA LEU A 209 9.52 11.47 -12.20
C LEU A 209 10.34 12.10 -11.07
N MET A 210 11.48 11.50 -10.71
CA MET A 210 12.42 12.08 -9.74
C MET A 210 12.98 13.42 -10.21
N GLY A 211 13.21 13.59 -11.52
CA GLY A 211 13.62 14.85 -12.12
C GLY A 211 12.58 15.98 -12.01
N SER A 212 11.32 15.65 -11.70
CA SER A 212 10.27 16.66 -11.47
C SER A 212 10.27 17.24 -10.05
N TYR A 213 11.12 16.79 -9.13
CA TYR A 213 11.19 17.36 -7.78
C TYR A 213 12.08 18.61 -7.76
N PRO A 214 11.55 19.79 -7.38
CA PRO A 214 12.35 21.00 -7.34
C PRO A 214 13.37 20.94 -6.20
N THR A 215 14.61 21.36 -6.46
CA THR A 215 15.67 21.43 -5.44
C THR A 215 15.51 22.60 -4.48
N LEU A 216 14.80 23.65 -4.91
CA LEU A 216 14.46 24.83 -4.13
C LEU A 216 13.01 25.21 -4.39
N VAL A 217 12.31 25.71 -3.37
CA VAL A 217 10.94 26.21 -3.52
C VAL A 217 10.99 27.63 -4.04
N GLY A 218 10.51 27.83 -5.27
CA GLY A 218 10.41 29.12 -5.94
C GLY A 218 9.54 29.02 -7.18
N THR A 219 9.02 30.14 -7.66
CA THR A 219 8.10 30.18 -8.83
C THR A 219 8.69 29.47 -10.04
N THR A 220 9.90 29.87 -10.46
CA THR A 220 10.61 29.27 -11.60
C THR A 220 10.88 27.78 -11.42
N ALA A 221 11.26 27.36 -10.21
CA ALA A 221 11.54 25.95 -9.94
C ALA A 221 10.25 25.10 -9.98
N ILE A 222 9.14 25.62 -9.48
CA ILE A 222 7.83 24.96 -9.53
C ILE A 222 7.30 24.89 -10.97
N GLU A 223 7.45 25.95 -11.76
CA GLU A 223 7.07 25.95 -13.18
C GLU A 223 7.86 24.93 -13.98
N GLN A 224 9.19 24.88 -13.77
CA GLN A 224 10.05 23.89 -14.42
C GLN A 224 9.65 22.46 -14.02
N ALA A 225 9.41 22.23 -12.73
CA ALA A 225 8.94 20.94 -12.23
C ALA A 225 7.57 20.53 -12.82
N ALA A 226 6.63 21.48 -12.91
CA ALA A 226 5.32 21.29 -13.50
C ALA A 226 5.42 20.93 -14.99
N TYR A 227 6.31 21.59 -15.73
CA TYR A 227 6.62 21.26 -17.12
C TYR A 227 7.15 19.82 -17.23
N THR A 228 8.18 19.46 -16.44
CA THR A 228 8.78 18.12 -16.46
C THR A 228 7.75 17.01 -16.18
N VAL A 229 6.92 17.15 -15.13
CA VAL A 229 5.88 16.14 -14.83
C VAL A 229 4.78 16.11 -15.88
N THR A 230 4.50 17.23 -16.57
CA THR A 230 3.51 17.30 -17.65
C THR A 230 3.97 16.55 -18.88
N GLU A 231 5.23 16.72 -19.30
CA GLU A 231 5.79 15.95 -20.42
C GLU A 231 5.85 14.45 -20.12
N LEU A 232 6.18 14.08 -18.87
CA LEU A 232 6.10 12.70 -18.41
C LEU A 232 4.65 12.18 -18.44
N PHE A 233 3.68 12.95 -17.96
CA PHE A 233 2.27 12.57 -18.00
C PHE A 233 1.79 12.29 -19.43
N LYS A 234 2.08 13.21 -20.37
CA LYS A 234 1.72 13.05 -21.78
C LYS A 234 2.25 11.74 -22.35
N SER A 235 3.56 11.52 -22.24
CA SER A 235 4.19 10.30 -22.75
C SER A 235 3.70 9.02 -22.06
N THR A 236 3.23 9.12 -20.81
CA THR A 236 2.68 8.00 -20.04
C THR A 236 1.24 7.69 -20.44
N VAL A 237 0.39 8.70 -20.62
CA VAL A 237 -1.02 8.54 -21.05
C VAL A 237 -1.11 8.02 -22.46
N MET A 238 -0.27 8.49 -23.38
CA MET A 238 -0.26 8.00 -24.77
C MET A 238 0.03 6.50 -24.92
N LYS A 239 0.61 5.86 -23.88
CA LYS A 239 0.85 4.40 -23.84
C LYS A 239 -0.35 3.63 -23.29
N ASN A 240 -1.34 4.30 -22.71
CA ASN A 240 -2.45 3.68 -22.01
C ASN A 240 -3.66 3.52 -22.93
N ALA A 241 -4.23 2.32 -23.01
CA ALA A 241 -5.40 2.05 -23.85
C ALA A 241 -6.75 2.47 -23.23
N MET A 242 -6.77 2.85 -21.94
CA MET A 242 -8.00 3.22 -21.22
C MET A 242 -8.23 4.73 -21.15
N PHE A 243 -7.20 5.54 -21.39
CA PHE A 243 -7.27 6.98 -21.25
C PHE A 243 -6.90 7.67 -22.56
N ASP A 244 -7.77 8.56 -23.01
CA ASP A 244 -7.47 9.41 -24.14
C ASP A 244 -6.73 10.65 -23.67
N TYR A 245 -5.67 11.00 -24.40
CA TYR A 245 -5.03 12.29 -24.28
C TYR A 245 -5.78 13.30 -25.15
N ASP A 246 -6.31 14.34 -24.53
CA ASP A 246 -7.05 15.41 -25.20
C ASP A 246 -6.22 16.70 -25.13
N GLU A 247 -5.67 17.12 -26.26
CA GLU A 247 -4.88 18.35 -26.35
C GLU A 247 -5.69 19.60 -26.00
N GLN A 248 -6.98 19.63 -26.33
CA GLN A 248 -7.86 20.78 -26.06
C GLN A 248 -8.11 20.93 -24.56
N LEU A 249 -8.11 19.83 -23.81
CA LEU A 249 -8.20 19.88 -22.34
C LEU A 249 -7.01 20.63 -21.72
N PHE A 250 -5.81 20.56 -22.32
CA PHE A 250 -4.65 21.27 -21.82
C PHE A 250 -4.67 22.77 -22.12
N GLU A 251 -5.49 23.22 -23.08
CA GLU A 251 -5.77 24.66 -23.27
C GLU A 251 -6.47 25.26 -22.04
N ILE A 252 -7.25 24.46 -21.30
CA ILE A 252 -7.87 24.89 -20.03
C ILE A 252 -6.80 25.21 -18.99
N ALA A 253 -5.62 24.60 -19.07
CA ALA A 253 -4.53 24.90 -18.14
C ALA A 253 -3.83 26.22 -18.44
N GLU A 254 -4.00 26.81 -19.63
CA GLU A 254 -3.44 28.10 -20.00
C GLU A 254 -4.15 29.24 -19.26
N ILE A 255 -3.39 30.23 -18.78
CA ILE A 255 -3.89 31.37 -17.97
C ILE A 255 -3.26 32.64 -18.52
#